data_AF-A0A8H3TZ17-F1
#
_entry.id   AF-A0A8H3TZ17-F1
#
_cell.length_a   1.000
_cell.length_b   1.000
_cell.length_c   1.000
_cell.angle_alpha   90.00
_cell.angle_beta   90.00
_cell.angle_gamma   90.00
#
_symmetry.space_group_name_H-M   'P 1'
#
loop_
_entity.id
_entity.type
_entity.pdbx_description
1 polymer ?
#
loop_
_entity_poly.entity_id
_entity_poly.type
_entity_poly.pdbx_seq_one_letter_code
_entity_poly.pdbx_strand_id
1 'polypeptide(L)'
;MTKPDTDQRQSAPEEKQQPFVLTDEMRAKQEARKQAKLAKKAANLAKNGGSETPSGAITPGTSQILRRDWKQLSMGRTEGAGETKRGHNLKLLTWNMLAQTLVRRDLFPGSDCLRWGERKEMLIQELTAYDGDIICLQEVDRLEHMLPHLPHHKAIRSSGPGKLHGLVILYNADKFNFKGSKTIFYDEEFTQGDVHEERQRIKPAAESEAENRERKRRWKKARGGTRQTKNIGLMAALEWSDSPGAGLIVGTTHLFWHPDYGYERTRQILMLMRALQRFRDSINPEWPVFIAGDFNTSPSEPAYRLMVDPADPLGDGHLQQLNKGRVIHTSRDRVEELVESTLAADIEQAEQTTENAASGAPEFVGVSVGEDDEKEEAGESQGEPGLPKNSRRPTEEDGLLDGVELQQLAKEILGPDGLQSLYGSSGWVESDLEELSYGGRGGEGVEGKNEAAWTSFTPIWRLTLDYLFYMHSRAHAGPSIKAILLPHPAKALEPGLPRKNVCASDHILLGVDIEI
;
A
#
# COMPACT_ATOMS: atom_id res chain seq x y z
N MET A 1 17.07 0.76 77.56
CA MET A 1 17.44 -0.66 77.42
C MET A 1 16.82 -1.17 76.14
N THR A 2 17.67 -1.76 75.32
CA THR A 2 17.55 -2.13 73.90
C THR A 2 16.40 -3.10 73.59
N LYS A 3 15.56 -2.75 72.60
CA LYS A 3 14.67 -3.69 71.91
C LYS A 3 15.48 -4.37 70.78
N PRO A 4 15.50 -5.71 70.70
CA PRO A 4 16.20 -6.40 69.63
C PRO A 4 15.32 -6.62 68.40
N ASP A 5 15.94 -6.29 67.28
CA ASP A 5 16.02 -6.95 65.98
C ASP A 5 14.82 -7.64 65.32
N THR A 6 14.66 -7.20 64.07
CA THR A 6 13.75 -7.60 63.03
C THR A 6 14.34 -8.69 62.13
N ASP A 7 13.42 -9.43 61.50
CA ASP A 7 13.48 -9.96 60.13
C ASP A 7 14.16 -11.31 59.87
N GLN A 8 13.33 -12.30 59.50
CA GLN A 8 13.70 -13.38 58.57
C GLN A 8 12.45 -13.84 57.79
N ARG A 9 12.27 -13.33 56.57
CA ARG A 9 11.62 -14.06 55.48
C ARG A 9 12.68 -14.36 54.42
N GLN A 10 12.94 -15.64 54.19
CA GLN A 10 13.90 -16.13 53.20
C GLN A 10 13.35 -15.94 51.78
N SER A 11 14.11 -15.25 50.92
CA SER A 11 13.94 -15.19 49.46
C SER A 11 14.83 -16.22 48.77
N ALA A 12 14.33 -16.84 47.70
CA ALA A 12 15.09 -17.75 46.84
C ALA A 12 16.06 -16.98 45.92
N PRO A 13 17.18 -17.58 45.47
CA PRO A 13 18.19 -16.88 44.67
C PRO A 13 17.80 -16.78 43.18
N GLU A 14 17.95 -15.60 42.60
CA GLU A 14 17.85 -15.32 41.15
C GLU A 14 19.07 -15.89 40.40
N GLU A 15 18.83 -16.76 39.42
CA GLU A 15 19.84 -17.25 38.47
C GLU A 15 20.03 -16.24 37.33
N LYS A 16 21.16 -15.52 37.33
CA LYS A 16 21.56 -14.66 36.21
C LYS A 16 22.11 -15.51 35.07
N GLN A 17 21.41 -15.56 33.93
CA GLN A 17 21.90 -16.19 32.69
C GLN A 17 23.18 -15.49 32.21
N GLN A 18 24.25 -16.27 31.98
CA GLN A 18 25.52 -15.76 31.45
C GLN A 18 25.41 -15.47 29.94
N PRO A 19 26.06 -14.41 29.43
CA PRO A 19 26.04 -14.08 28.00
C PRO A 19 26.73 -15.18 27.18
N PHE A 20 26.12 -15.51 26.04
CA PHE A 20 26.59 -16.53 25.11
C PHE A 20 27.97 -16.16 24.51
N VAL A 21 29.00 -16.94 24.84
CA VAL A 21 30.36 -16.80 24.29
C VAL A 21 30.55 -17.80 23.15
N LEU A 22 30.86 -17.31 21.95
CA LEU A 22 31.16 -18.15 20.79
C LEU A 22 32.36 -19.08 21.09
N THR A 23 32.16 -20.38 20.91
CA THR A 23 33.25 -21.36 21.04
C THR A 23 34.30 -21.15 19.94
N ASP A 24 35.52 -21.63 20.17
CA ASP A 24 36.61 -21.53 19.20
C ASP A 24 36.27 -22.24 17.88
N GLU A 25 35.45 -23.30 17.94
CA GLU A 25 34.93 -23.99 16.77
C GLU A 25 33.95 -23.12 15.95
N MET A 26 33.09 -22.35 16.62
CA MET A 26 32.18 -21.40 15.95
C MET A 26 32.94 -20.23 15.32
N ARG A 27 33.99 -19.73 15.99
CA ARG A 27 34.89 -18.72 15.43
C ARG A 27 35.63 -19.23 14.20
N ALA A 28 36.17 -20.44 14.26
CA ALA A 28 36.81 -21.09 13.12
C ALA A 28 35.85 -21.29 11.92
N LYS A 29 34.59 -21.65 12.19
CA LYS A 29 33.56 -21.80 11.15
C LYS A 29 33.15 -20.46 10.51
N GLN A 30 33.13 -19.38 11.28
CA GLN A 30 32.94 -18.02 10.75
C GLN A 30 34.13 -17.55 9.91
N GLU A 31 35.35 -17.78 10.39
CA GLU A 31 36.60 -17.47 9.68
C GLU A 31 36.63 -18.22 8.33
N ALA A 32 36.32 -19.51 8.34
CA ALA A 32 36.26 -20.34 7.13
C ALA A 32 35.20 -19.84 6.12
N ARG A 33 34.01 -19.43 6.60
CA ARG A 33 32.97 -18.82 5.74
C ARG A 33 33.41 -17.48 5.17
N LYS A 34 34.13 -16.66 5.95
CA LYS A 34 34.69 -15.38 5.50
C LYS A 34 35.77 -15.59 4.44
N GLN A 35 36.68 -16.54 4.66
CA GLN A 35 37.71 -16.91 3.70
C GLN A 35 37.12 -17.50 2.41
N ALA A 36 36.09 -18.34 2.50
CA ALA A 36 35.39 -18.86 1.33
C ALA A 36 34.71 -17.75 0.52
N LYS A 37 34.09 -16.75 1.18
CA LYS A 37 33.52 -15.57 0.51
C LYS A 37 34.60 -14.72 -0.17
N LEU A 38 35.74 -14.50 0.48
CA LEU A 38 36.87 -13.75 -0.08
C LEU A 38 37.50 -14.49 -1.26
N ALA A 39 37.68 -15.81 -1.17
CA ALA A 39 38.18 -16.64 -2.26
C ALA A 39 37.22 -16.65 -3.46
N LYS A 40 35.90 -16.70 -3.22
CA LYS A 40 34.89 -16.61 -4.30
C LYS A 40 34.87 -15.23 -4.96
N LYS A 41 35.07 -14.16 -4.18
CA LYS A 41 35.23 -12.78 -4.68
C LYS A 41 36.51 -12.62 -5.51
N ALA A 42 37.63 -13.16 -5.03
CA ALA A 42 38.92 -13.17 -5.73
C ALA A 42 38.86 -14.00 -7.02
N ALA A 43 38.20 -15.16 -7.01
CA ALA A 43 38.00 -15.99 -8.19
C ALA A 43 37.10 -15.30 -9.24
N ASN A 44 36.08 -14.55 -8.80
CA ASN A 44 35.28 -13.71 -9.69
C ASN A 44 36.08 -12.54 -10.28
N LEU A 45 36.96 -11.91 -9.48
CA LEU A 45 37.90 -10.88 -9.97
C LEU A 45 38.91 -11.44 -10.98
N ALA A 46 39.38 -12.68 -10.79
CA ALA A 46 40.33 -13.32 -11.70
C ALA A 46 39.68 -13.81 -13.01
N LYS A 47 38.38 -14.14 -12.99
CA LYS A 47 37.62 -14.52 -14.19
C LYS A 47 37.18 -13.33 -15.05
N ASN A 48 36.92 -12.18 -14.41
CA ASN A 48 36.64 -10.93 -15.09
C ASN A 48 37.92 -10.08 -15.09
N GLY A 49 38.87 -10.44 -15.97
CA GLY A 49 40.10 -9.68 -16.17
C GLY A 49 39.83 -8.19 -16.21
N GLY A 50 40.52 -7.44 -15.35
CA GLY A 50 40.19 -6.06 -15.01
C GLY A 50 40.11 -5.13 -16.22
N SER A 51 39.00 -4.41 -16.29
CA SER A 51 39.05 -2.97 -16.45
C SER A 51 38.26 -2.34 -15.30
N GLU A 52 38.97 -1.85 -14.29
CA GLU A 52 38.48 -0.68 -13.57
C GLU A 52 38.61 0.48 -14.56
N THR A 53 37.53 0.78 -15.28
CA THR A 53 37.44 2.05 -15.98
C THR A 53 37.26 3.16 -14.94
N PRO A 54 38.06 4.23 -15.02
CA PRO A 54 37.87 5.39 -14.14
C PRO A 54 36.47 5.95 -14.38
N SER A 55 35.82 6.45 -13.33
CA SER A 55 34.57 7.22 -13.32
C SER A 55 34.31 7.88 -14.68
N GLY A 56 33.65 7.14 -15.58
CA GLY A 56 33.38 7.60 -16.92
C GLY A 56 32.27 8.62 -16.79
N ALA A 57 32.49 9.82 -17.33
CA ALA A 57 31.40 10.74 -17.59
C ALA A 57 30.26 9.95 -18.26
N ILE A 58 29.14 9.86 -17.54
CA ILE A 58 27.91 9.23 -18.00
C ILE A 58 27.53 9.95 -19.29
N THR A 59 27.49 9.23 -20.40
CA THR A 59 27.06 9.79 -21.68
C THR A 59 25.59 10.20 -21.53
N PRO A 60 25.25 11.50 -21.65
CA PRO A 60 23.85 11.93 -21.66
C PRO A 60 23.18 11.32 -22.90
N GLY A 61 22.18 10.45 -22.69
CA GLY A 61 21.32 9.95 -23.77
C GLY A 61 21.09 8.44 -23.91
N THR A 62 21.52 7.59 -22.97
CA THR A 62 21.35 6.10 -23.10
C THR A 62 20.19 5.48 -22.30
N SER A 63 19.50 6.25 -21.46
CA SER A 63 18.26 5.83 -20.79
C SER A 63 17.13 6.68 -21.35
N GLN A 64 16.16 6.06 -22.02
CA GLN A 64 14.94 6.71 -22.49
C GLN A 64 13.77 5.80 -22.15
N ILE A 65 12.79 6.25 -21.38
CA ILE A 65 11.54 5.52 -21.20
C ILE A 65 10.62 5.69 -22.42
N LEU A 66 9.67 4.78 -22.61
CA LEU A 66 8.60 4.99 -23.57
C LEU A 66 7.64 6.04 -23.00
N ARG A 67 7.67 7.25 -23.55
CA ARG A 67 6.80 8.35 -23.10
C ARG A 67 5.35 8.13 -23.54
N ARG A 68 4.46 8.85 -22.86
CA ARG A 68 3.00 8.78 -23.04
C ARG A 68 2.43 10.18 -23.11
N ASP A 69 1.34 10.33 -23.84
CA ASP A 69 0.73 11.62 -24.08
C ASP A 69 -0.47 11.86 -23.16
N TRP A 70 -0.67 13.12 -22.81
CA TRP A 70 -1.89 13.58 -22.15
C TRP A 70 -3.00 13.74 -23.21
N LYS A 71 -4.06 12.94 -23.10
CA LYS A 71 -5.27 13.12 -23.91
C LYS A 71 -6.11 14.21 -23.26
N GLN A 72 -6.21 15.34 -23.94
CA GLN A 72 -7.11 16.44 -23.54
C GLN A 72 -8.56 16.02 -23.80
N LEU A 73 -9.42 16.33 -22.84
CA LEU A 73 -10.84 16.03 -22.87
C LEU A 73 -11.62 17.33 -23.07
N SER A 74 -12.68 17.29 -23.88
CA SER A 74 -13.53 18.44 -24.10
C SER A 74 -14.27 18.78 -22.81
N MET A 75 -13.91 19.90 -22.18
CA MET A 75 -14.75 20.52 -21.17
C MET A 75 -16.09 20.83 -21.84
N GLY A 76 -17.18 20.19 -21.37
CA GLY A 76 -18.52 20.64 -21.69
C GLY A 76 -18.70 22.05 -21.15
N ARG A 77 -18.34 23.07 -21.94
CA ARG A 77 -18.64 24.46 -21.60
C ARG A 77 -20.15 24.60 -21.61
N THR A 78 -20.75 24.67 -20.44
CA THR A 78 -22.03 25.36 -20.29
C THR A 78 -21.77 26.83 -20.60
N GLU A 79 -22.05 27.24 -21.84
CA GLU A 79 -22.13 28.65 -22.20
C GLU A 79 -23.27 29.28 -21.39
N GLY A 80 -22.93 29.96 -20.29
CA GLY A 80 -23.88 30.75 -19.51
C GLY A 80 -23.76 30.58 -18.00
N ALA A 81 -22.67 31.05 -17.39
CA ALA A 81 -22.66 31.47 -15.99
C ALA A 81 -21.60 32.56 -15.81
N GLY A 82 -22.01 33.72 -15.31
CA GLY A 82 -21.11 34.82 -14.98
C GLY A 82 -20.05 34.40 -13.95
N GLU A 83 -18.93 35.13 -13.92
CA GLU A 83 -17.79 35.04 -13.00
C GLU A 83 -17.89 33.91 -11.95
N THR A 84 -17.68 32.66 -12.39
CA THR A 84 -17.51 31.53 -11.48
C THR A 84 -16.11 31.62 -10.88
N LYS A 85 -15.99 31.35 -9.56
CA LYS A 85 -14.70 31.25 -8.86
C LYS A 85 -13.76 30.35 -9.68
N ARG A 86 -12.51 30.80 -9.90
CA ARG A 86 -11.48 29.95 -10.53
C ARG A 86 -11.33 28.66 -9.70
N GLY A 87 -11.53 27.50 -10.31
CA GLY A 87 -11.21 26.21 -9.71
C GLY A 87 -9.71 26.01 -9.59
N HIS A 88 -9.31 25.05 -8.75
CA HIS A 88 -7.90 24.69 -8.55
C HIS A 88 -7.49 23.56 -9.49
N ASN A 89 -6.39 23.75 -10.23
CA ASN A 89 -5.85 22.74 -11.13
C ASN A 89 -4.94 21.76 -10.36
N LEU A 90 -5.20 20.46 -10.50
CA LEU A 90 -4.46 19.38 -9.87
C LEU A 90 -4.07 18.30 -10.90
N LYS A 91 -2.77 17.99 -10.98
CA LYS A 91 -2.28 16.75 -11.60
C LYS A 91 -2.03 15.69 -10.53
N LEU A 92 -2.85 14.65 -10.52
CA LEU A 92 -2.73 13.52 -9.58
C LEU A 92 -2.21 12.29 -10.32
N LEU A 93 -1.09 11.74 -9.84
CA LEU A 93 -0.44 10.56 -10.41
C LEU A 93 -0.40 9.40 -9.40
N THR A 94 -0.38 8.16 -9.89
CA THR A 94 -0.10 6.97 -9.08
C THR A 94 0.80 5.98 -9.78
N TRP A 95 1.71 5.33 -9.05
CA TRP A 95 2.62 4.34 -9.61
C TRP A 95 3.22 3.38 -8.58
N ASN A 96 3.06 2.08 -8.83
CA ASN A 96 3.84 1.05 -8.16
C ASN A 96 5.25 0.97 -8.81
N MET A 97 6.30 1.22 -8.01
CA MET A 97 7.68 1.36 -8.52
C MET A 97 8.46 0.04 -8.62
N LEU A 98 7.88 -1.07 -8.18
CA LEU A 98 8.56 -2.37 -8.01
C LEU A 98 9.81 -2.24 -7.12
N ALA A 99 9.66 -2.44 -5.81
CA ALA A 99 10.76 -2.28 -4.86
C ALA A 99 11.93 -3.19 -5.25
N GLN A 100 13.17 -2.73 -5.11
CA GLN A 100 14.32 -3.57 -5.41
C GLN A 100 14.37 -4.83 -4.53
N THR A 101 13.87 -4.74 -3.29
CA THR A 101 13.73 -5.87 -2.37
C THR A 101 12.69 -6.91 -2.80
N LEU A 102 11.74 -6.56 -3.68
CA LEU A 102 10.67 -7.45 -4.15
C LEU A 102 10.97 -8.11 -5.51
N VAL A 103 12.05 -7.70 -6.18
CA VAL A 103 12.42 -8.24 -7.48
C VAL A 103 12.78 -9.72 -7.39
N ARG A 104 11.94 -10.55 -8.02
CA ARG A 104 12.13 -12.00 -8.21
C ARG A 104 12.28 -12.32 -9.68
N ARG A 105 13.45 -12.82 -10.09
CA ARG A 105 13.78 -13.01 -11.52
C ARG A 105 12.86 -13.98 -12.24
N ASP A 106 12.35 -14.97 -11.52
CA ASP A 106 11.39 -15.97 -11.97
C ASP A 106 10.02 -15.37 -12.33
N LEU A 107 9.65 -14.23 -11.74
CA LEU A 107 8.43 -13.50 -12.09
C LEU A 107 8.56 -12.66 -13.37
N PHE A 108 9.79 -12.35 -13.79
CA PHE A 108 10.09 -11.45 -14.91
C PHE A 108 10.95 -12.13 -15.99
N PRO A 109 10.52 -13.28 -16.55
CA PRO A 109 11.32 -13.99 -17.54
C PRO A 109 11.53 -13.12 -18.78
N GLY A 110 12.79 -12.93 -19.18
CA GLY A 110 13.14 -12.13 -20.35
C GLY A 110 13.31 -10.63 -20.09
N SER A 111 13.11 -10.14 -18.86
CA SER A 111 13.47 -8.77 -18.49
C SER A 111 14.99 -8.55 -18.57
N ASP A 112 15.40 -7.39 -19.10
CA ASP A 112 16.79 -6.98 -19.32
C ASP A 112 17.24 -5.82 -18.41
N CYS A 113 16.42 -5.45 -17.41
CA CYS A 113 16.68 -4.31 -16.54
C CYS A 113 16.21 -4.51 -15.08
N LEU A 114 16.45 -5.66 -14.45
CA LEU A 114 15.95 -5.92 -13.09
C LEU A 114 16.82 -5.34 -11.96
N ARG A 115 18.07 -4.95 -12.24
CA ARG A 115 19.00 -4.47 -11.20
C ARG A 115 18.78 -2.98 -10.97
N TRP A 116 18.98 -2.54 -9.73
CA TRP A 116 18.83 -1.14 -9.36
C TRP A 116 19.60 -0.18 -10.27
N GLY A 117 20.86 -0.48 -10.57
CA GLY A 117 21.69 0.36 -11.45
C GLY A 117 21.18 0.47 -12.89
N GLU A 118 20.34 -0.46 -13.35
CA GLU A 118 19.69 -0.43 -14.66
C GLU A 118 18.36 0.34 -14.60
N ARG A 119 17.62 0.19 -13.50
CA ARG A 119 16.29 0.78 -13.32
C ARG A 119 16.31 2.24 -12.88
N LYS A 120 17.26 2.62 -12.01
CA LYS A 120 17.26 3.90 -11.30
C LYS A 120 17.01 5.11 -12.21
N GLU A 121 17.75 5.22 -13.30
CA GLU A 121 17.63 6.38 -14.20
C GLU A 121 16.28 6.39 -14.96
N MET A 122 15.77 5.22 -15.34
CA MET A 122 14.43 5.11 -15.93
C MET A 122 13.33 5.43 -14.91
N LEU A 123 13.50 5.01 -13.64
CA LEU A 123 12.57 5.35 -12.56
C LEU A 123 12.50 6.87 -12.35
N ILE A 124 13.66 7.54 -12.30
CA ILE A 124 13.73 9.00 -12.21
C ILE A 124 13.05 9.65 -13.41
N GLN A 125 13.34 9.17 -14.62
CA GLN A 125 12.76 9.74 -15.85
C GLN A 125 11.25 9.63 -15.91
N GLU A 126 10.66 8.50 -15.50
CA GLU A 126 9.20 8.31 -15.43
C GLU A 126 8.60 9.24 -14.38
N LEU A 127 9.22 9.31 -13.19
CA LEU A 127 8.73 10.11 -12.08
C LEU A 127 8.71 11.61 -12.39
N THR A 128 9.71 12.11 -13.10
CA THR A 128 9.81 13.52 -13.49
C THR A 128 9.15 13.83 -14.84
N ALA A 129 8.59 12.83 -15.52
CA ALA A 129 8.13 12.97 -16.90
C ALA A 129 6.89 13.87 -17.06
N TYR A 130 6.01 13.85 -16.06
CA TYR A 130 4.63 14.30 -16.19
C TYR A 130 4.25 15.45 -15.27
N ASP A 131 5.21 15.95 -14.48
CA ASP A 131 5.05 17.15 -13.64
C ASP A 131 3.82 17.02 -12.72
N GLY A 132 3.73 15.90 -11.98
CA GLY A 132 2.62 15.63 -11.08
C GLY A 132 2.63 16.56 -9.87
N ASP A 133 1.49 17.13 -9.52
CA ASP A 133 1.35 17.96 -8.32
C ASP A 133 1.31 17.12 -7.06
N ILE A 134 0.63 15.97 -7.13
CA ILE A 134 0.60 14.94 -6.11
C ILE A 134 0.89 13.60 -6.78
N ILE A 135 1.83 12.82 -6.22
CA ILE A 135 2.25 11.52 -6.76
C ILE A 135 2.15 10.48 -5.65
N CYS A 136 1.28 9.51 -5.84
CA CYS A 136 1.09 8.37 -4.95
C CYS A 136 1.95 7.20 -5.41
N LEU A 137 2.88 6.73 -4.57
CA LEU A 137 3.82 5.69 -4.92
C LEU A 137 3.65 4.47 -4.03
N GLN A 138 3.73 3.29 -4.62
CA GLN A 138 3.74 2.00 -3.95
C GLN A 138 5.09 1.30 -4.17
N GLU A 139 5.43 0.38 -3.26
CA GLU A 139 6.69 -0.38 -3.30
C GLU A 139 7.95 0.48 -3.37
N VAL A 140 8.01 1.53 -2.54
CA VAL A 140 9.19 2.40 -2.50
C VAL A 140 10.18 1.93 -1.43
N ASP A 141 11.40 1.57 -1.82
CA ASP A 141 12.49 1.17 -0.91
C ASP A 141 13.73 2.08 -0.97
N ARG A 142 13.81 3.00 -1.95
CA ARG A 142 15.00 3.82 -2.25
C ARG A 142 14.66 5.27 -2.65
N LEU A 143 13.77 5.88 -1.88
CA LEU A 143 13.23 7.22 -2.15
C LEU A 143 14.33 8.31 -2.21
N GLU A 144 15.40 8.14 -1.44
CA GLU A 144 16.54 9.07 -1.35
C GLU A 144 17.26 9.30 -2.69
N HIS A 145 17.15 8.35 -3.62
CA HIS A 145 17.70 8.50 -4.96
C HIS A 145 16.77 9.29 -5.90
N MET A 146 15.47 9.34 -5.59
CA MET A 146 14.45 9.99 -6.42
C MET A 146 14.27 11.46 -6.05
N LEU A 147 14.19 11.78 -4.74
CA LEU A 147 13.87 13.12 -4.24
C LEU A 147 14.74 14.27 -4.79
N PRO A 148 16.06 14.13 -5.00
CA PRO A 148 16.87 15.21 -5.57
C PRO A 148 16.42 15.68 -6.96
N HIS A 149 15.64 14.88 -7.69
CA HIS A 149 15.13 15.20 -9.02
C HIS A 149 13.72 15.81 -9.00
N LEU A 150 13.13 15.98 -7.81
CA LEU A 150 11.83 16.60 -7.58
C LEU A 150 11.97 17.73 -6.55
N PRO A 151 12.67 18.83 -6.89
CA PRO A 151 13.07 19.86 -5.91
C PRO A 151 11.88 20.59 -5.27
N HIS A 152 10.72 20.59 -5.92
CA HIS A 152 9.49 21.21 -5.43
C HIS A 152 8.67 20.27 -4.55
N HIS A 153 8.99 18.97 -4.53
CA HIS A 153 8.18 17.98 -3.82
C HIS A 153 8.69 17.68 -2.42
N LYS A 154 7.75 17.53 -1.50
CA LYS A 154 7.98 16.94 -0.18
C LYS A 154 7.33 15.56 -0.11
N ALA A 155 7.89 14.68 0.72
CA ALA A 155 7.45 13.30 0.86
C ALA A 155 6.81 13.04 2.21
N ILE A 156 5.67 12.35 2.18
CA ILE A 156 5.05 11.69 3.32
C ILE A 156 5.20 10.19 3.05
N ARG A 157 5.71 9.42 4.01
CA ARG A 157 6.02 8.00 3.80
C ARG A 157 5.57 7.16 4.98
N SER A 158 5.23 5.91 4.71
CA SER A 158 4.91 4.92 5.74
C SER A 158 5.15 3.51 5.19
N SER A 159 5.39 2.54 6.07
CA SER A 159 5.60 1.14 5.72
C SER A 159 4.87 0.21 6.69
N GLY A 160 4.49 -0.96 6.20
CA GLY A 160 3.99 -2.02 7.07
C GLY A 160 5.06 -2.49 8.07
N PRO A 161 4.66 -3.05 9.22
CA PRO A 161 5.61 -3.55 10.21
C PRO A 161 6.62 -4.53 9.61
N GLY A 162 7.92 -4.21 9.72
CA GLY A 162 9.01 -5.04 9.20
C GLY A 162 9.20 -5.02 7.68
N LYS A 163 8.38 -4.29 6.90
CA LYS A 163 8.57 -4.18 5.45
C LYS A 163 9.72 -3.23 5.10
N LEU A 164 10.54 -3.63 4.13
CA LEU A 164 11.65 -2.82 3.60
C LEU A 164 11.23 -1.84 2.50
N HIS A 165 9.95 -1.87 2.11
CA HIS A 165 9.34 -0.98 1.15
C HIS A 165 8.04 -0.42 1.74
N GLY A 166 7.54 0.66 1.16
CA GLY A 166 6.35 1.31 1.68
C GLY A 166 5.58 2.13 0.65
N LEU A 167 4.69 2.95 1.19
CA LEU A 167 3.89 3.93 0.48
C LEU A 167 4.52 5.30 0.63
N VAL A 168 4.47 6.10 -0.44
CA VAL A 168 4.91 7.50 -0.43
C VAL A 168 3.86 8.37 -1.11
N ILE A 169 3.52 9.50 -0.49
CA ILE A 169 2.79 10.60 -1.14
C ILE A 169 3.78 11.74 -1.30
N LEU A 170 4.11 12.06 -2.56
CA LEU A 170 4.86 13.25 -2.91
C LEU A 170 3.87 14.37 -3.22
N TYR A 171 4.11 15.57 -2.70
CA TYR A 171 3.28 16.74 -3.00
C TYR A 171 4.14 17.96 -3.31
N ASN A 172 3.71 18.76 -4.28
CA ASN A 172 4.36 20.01 -4.66
C ASN A 172 4.17 21.06 -3.55
N ALA A 173 5.24 21.37 -2.82
CA ALA A 173 5.24 22.28 -1.69
C ALA A 173 5.05 23.76 -2.10
N ASP A 174 5.18 24.09 -3.38
CA ASP A 174 4.84 25.43 -3.89
C ASP A 174 3.33 25.61 -4.07
N LYS A 175 2.59 24.50 -4.24
CA LYS A 175 1.13 24.51 -4.40
C LYS A 175 0.40 24.18 -3.10
N PHE A 176 1.00 23.40 -2.20
CA PHE A 176 0.32 22.92 -1.00
C PHE A 176 1.03 23.18 0.33
N ASN A 177 0.24 23.61 1.31
CA ASN A 177 0.58 23.57 2.72
C ASN A 177 0.11 22.25 3.34
N PHE A 178 1.02 21.53 3.98
CA PHE A 178 0.71 20.29 4.69
C PHE A 178 -0.07 20.55 5.97
N LYS A 179 -1.18 19.82 6.20
CA LYS A 179 -1.99 19.92 7.42
C LYS A 179 -1.92 18.69 8.32
N GLY A 180 -1.60 17.53 7.77
CA GLY A 180 -1.51 16.31 8.56
C GLY A 180 -1.44 15.07 7.69
N SER A 181 -1.03 13.96 8.30
CA SER A 181 -1.00 12.65 7.65
C SER A 181 -1.43 11.58 8.62
N LYS A 182 -1.97 10.49 8.09
CA LYS A 182 -2.34 9.31 8.89
C LYS A 182 -2.03 8.04 8.14
N THR A 183 -1.48 7.05 8.85
CA THR A 183 -1.34 5.68 8.36
C THR A 183 -2.46 4.84 8.96
N ILE A 184 -3.09 4.00 8.13
CA ILE A 184 -3.97 2.92 8.57
C ILE A 184 -3.22 1.60 8.44
N PHE A 185 -3.21 0.80 9.50
CA PHE A 185 -2.67 -0.55 9.50
C PHE A 185 -3.83 -1.53 9.41
N TYR A 186 -4.07 -2.12 8.23
CA TYR A 186 -5.31 -2.86 7.99
C TYR A 186 -5.49 -4.08 8.88
N ASP A 187 -4.39 -4.66 9.35
CA ASP A 187 -4.44 -5.79 10.26
C ASP A 187 -5.05 -5.41 11.62
N GLU A 188 -4.98 -4.14 12.03
CA GLU A 188 -5.50 -3.64 13.31
C GLU A 188 -6.94 -3.11 13.23
N GLU A 189 -7.49 -3.02 12.03
CA GLU A 189 -8.80 -2.41 11.82
C GLU A 189 -9.97 -3.38 12.04
N PHE A 190 -11.11 -2.83 12.45
CA PHE A 190 -12.29 -3.62 12.76
C PHE A 190 -13.33 -3.55 11.65
N THR A 191 -13.71 -4.70 11.11
CA THR A 191 -14.82 -4.81 10.17
C THR A 191 -16.15 -4.47 10.85
N GLN A 192 -16.33 -4.96 12.09
CA GLN A 192 -17.55 -4.81 12.88
C GLN A 192 -17.29 -4.04 14.18
N GLY A 193 -18.31 -3.33 14.67
CA GLY A 193 -18.29 -2.63 15.96
C GLY A 193 -17.77 -1.18 15.90
N ASP A 194 -17.98 -0.44 16.99
CA ASP A 194 -17.42 0.91 17.13
C ASP A 194 -15.91 0.81 17.36
N VAL A 195 -15.15 1.29 16.37
CA VAL A 195 -13.67 1.28 16.39
C VAL A 195 -13.10 2.04 17.59
N HIS A 196 -13.76 3.10 18.05
CA HIS A 196 -13.30 3.90 19.19
C HIS A 196 -13.51 3.13 20.49
N GLU A 197 -14.67 2.52 20.69
CA GLU A 197 -14.93 1.67 21.86
C GLU A 197 -13.99 0.45 21.89
N GLU A 198 -13.81 -0.21 20.75
CA GLU A 198 -13.04 -1.45 20.70
C GLU A 198 -11.54 -1.19 20.90
N ARG A 199 -11.00 -0.07 20.38
CA ARG A 199 -9.62 0.36 20.68
C ARG A 199 -9.45 0.77 22.15
N GLN A 200 -10.43 1.44 22.77
CA GLN A 200 -10.36 1.78 24.21
C GLN A 200 -10.43 0.55 25.14
N ARG A 201 -10.97 -0.57 24.65
CA ARG A 201 -10.99 -1.86 25.36
C ARG A 201 -9.65 -2.62 25.27
N ILE A 202 -8.74 -2.19 24.40
CA ILE A 202 -7.34 -2.66 24.35
C ILE A 202 -6.54 -1.95 25.45
N LYS A 203 -6.94 -2.11 26.73
CA LYS A 203 -6.12 -1.69 27.89
C LYS A 203 -5.40 -2.90 28.48
N PRO A 204 -4.25 -2.73 29.18
CA PRO A 204 -3.50 -3.84 29.75
C PRO A 204 -4.29 -4.53 30.88
N ALA A 205 -4.24 -5.87 30.87
CA ALA A 205 -4.65 -6.85 31.88
C ALA A 205 -6.09 -6.76 32.43
N ALA A 206 -6.92 -7.74 32.06
CA ALA A 206 -8.11 -8.07 32.85
C ALA A 206 -7.70 -8.74 34.17
N GLU A 207 -8.54 -8.63 35.21
CA GLU A 207 -8.26 -9.13 36.57
C GLU A 207 -8.16 -10.68 36.63
N SER A 208 -8.65 -11.39 35.60
CA SER A 208 -8.57 -12.85 35.48
C SER A 208 -8.25 -13.39 34.06
N GLU A 209 -7.74 -14.63 33.99
CA GLU A 209 -7.47 -15.35 32.72
C GLU A 209 -8.73 -15.56 31.85
N ALA A 210 -9.91 -15.69 32.47
CA ALA A 210 -11.17 -15.91 31.76
C ALA A 210 -11.60 -14.64 31.01
N GLU A 211 -11.51 -13.49 31.66
CA GLU A 211 -11.82 -12.19 31.04
C GLU A 211 -10.83 -11.84 29.93
N ASN A 212 -9.55 -12.18 30.13
CA ASN A 212 -8.53 -12.02 29.10
C ASN A 212 -8.89 -12.84 27.85
N ARG A 213 -9.28 -14.11 28.00
CA ARG A 213 -9.71 -14.96 26.87
C ARG A 213 -10.93 -14.39 26.16
N GLU A 214 -11.94 -13.92 26.90
CA GLU A 214 -13.15 -13.34 26.29
C GLU A 214 -12.86 -12.03 25.55
N ARG A 215 -11.99 -11.15 26.10
CA ARG A 215 -11.53 -9.94 25.41
C ARG A 215 -10.88 -10.29 24.07
N LYS A 216 -9.92 -11.23 24.08
CA LYS A 216 -9.21 -11.67 22.88
C LYS A 216 -10.18 -12.25 21.83
N ARG A 217 -11.15 -13.05 22.27
CA ARG A 217 -12.21 -13.61 21.40
C ARG A 217 -13.03 -12.50 20.73
N ARG A 218 -13.51 -11.52 21.51
CA ARG A 218 -14.30 -10.39 20.99
C ARG A 218 -13.50 -9.54 20.00
N TRP A 219 -12.24 -9.24 20.32
CA TRP A 219 -11.34 -8.48 19.45
C TRP A 219 -11.12 -9.21 18.11
N LYS A 220 -10.81 -10.52 18.14
CA LYS A 220 -10.61 -11.33 16.93
C LYS A 220 -11.85 -11.35 16.04
N LYS A 221 -13.03 -11.48 16.65
CA LYS A 221 -14.32 -11.45 15.96
C LYS A 221 -14.58 -10.08 15.32
N ALA A 222 -14.41 -8.99 16.06
CA ALA A 222 -14.62 -7.64 15.54
C ALA A 222 -13.67 -7.29 14.38
N ARG A 223 -12.43 -7.80 14.42
CA ARG A 223 -11.40 -7.57 13.38
C ARG A 223 -11.80 -8.12 12.03
N GLY A 224 -12.37 -9.31 11.99
CA GLY A 224 -12.90 -9.96 10.79
C GLY A 224 -11.88 -10.18 9.65
N GLY A 225 -10.57 -10.15 9.93
CA GLY A 225 -9.50 -10.35 8.93
C GLY A 225 -9.03 -11.81 8.84
N THR A 226 -8.68 -12.26 7.63
CA THR A 226 -8.31 -13.65 7.31
C THR A 226 -6.90 -14.04 7.75
N ARG A 227 -5.98 -13.07 7.81
CA ARG A 227 -4.55 -13.27 8.01
C ARG A 227 -3.87 -12.00 8.53
N GLN A 228 -2.57 -12.10 8.77
CA GLN A 228 -1.69 -10.95 8.82
C GLN A 228 -1.20 -10.63 7.40
N THR A 229 -1.27 -9.36 7.01
CA THR A 229 -0.84 -8.89 5.67
C THR A 229 0.28 -7.85 5.74
N LYS A 230 0.41 -7.16 6.89
CA LYS A 230 1.26 -5.98 7.08
C LYS A 230 0.99 -4.90 6.02
N ASN A 231 -0.19 -4.90 5.42
CA ASN A 231 -0.57 -3.89 4.43
C ASN A 231 -1.07 -2.65 5.14
N ILE A 232 -0.82 -1.51 4.51
CA ILE A 232 -1.16 -0.21 5.05
C ILE A 232 -1.86 0.64 4.00
N GLY A 233 -2.56 1.66 4.46
CA GLY A 233 -2.94 2.82 3.66
C GLY A 233 -2.28 4.07 4.23
N LEU A 234 -1.92 5.02 3.36
CA LEU A 234 -1.32 6.29 3.75
C LEU A 234 -2.23 7.43 3.27
N MET A 235 -2.47 8.40 4.14
CA MET A 235 -3.35 9.54 3.86
C MET A 235 -2.65 10.85 4.21
N ALA A 236 -2.91 11.89 3.42
CA ALA A 236 -2.40 13.23 3.63
C ALA A 236 -3.49 14.28 3.43
N ALA A 237 -3.45 15.32 4.25
CA ALA A 237 -4.29 16.50 4.14
C ALA A 237 -3.43 17.68 3.65
N LEU A 238 -3.84 18.26 2.52
CA LEU A 238 -3.08 19.28 1.80
C LEU A 238 -3.99 20.49 1.54
N GLU A 239 -3.61 21.67 2.05
CA GLU A 239 -4.30 22.94 1.79
C GLU A 239 -3.64 23.66 0.62
N TRP A 240 -4.41 24.32 -0.24
CA TRP A 240 -3.87 25.17 -1.29
C TRP A 240 -3.12 26.36 -0.71
N SER A 241 -1.93 26.64 -1.23
CA SER A 241 -1.08 27.71 -0.70
C SER A 241 -1.61 29.11 -1.01
N ASP A 242 -2.34 29.25 -2.12
CA ASP A 242 -2.96 30.50 -2.58
C ASP A 242 -4.41 30.68 -2.12
N SER A 243 -5.04 29.64 -1.57
CA SER A 243 -6.42 29.65 -1.06
C SER A 243 -6.53 29.00 0.33
N PRO A 244 -6.14 29.71 1.41
CA PRO A 244 -6.29 29.21 2.77
C PRO A 244 -7.72 28.77 3.08
N GLY A 245 -7.88 27.64 3.76
CA GLY A 245 -9.17 27.00 4.04
C GLY A 245 -9.67 26.04 2.94
N ALA A 246 -9.20 26.19 1.70
CA ALA A 246 -9.45 25.23 0.63
C ALA A 246 -8.32 24.19 0.58
N GLY A 247 -8.67 22.91 0.50
CA GLY A 247 -7.69 21.84 0.44
C GLY A 247 -8.32 20.54 -0.02
N LEU A 248 -7.59 19.44 0.13
CA LEU A 248 -8.01 18.10 -0.25
C LEU A 248 -7.36 17.05 0.66
N ILE A 249 -7.98 15.89 0.71
CA ILE A 249 -7.40 14.67 1.27
C ILE A 249 -6.96 13.78 0.11
N VAL A 250 -5.75 13.23 0.19
CA VAL A 250 -5.27 12.21 -0.74
C VAL A 250 -4.90 10.94 0.03
N GLY A 251 -5.37 9.79 -0.44
CA GLY A 251 -5.05 8.47 0.07
C GLY A 251 -4.32 7.62 -0.94
N THR A 252 -3.41 6.77 -0.48
CA THR A 252 -2.79 5.72 -1.29
C THR A 252 -2.68 4.40 -0.54
N THR A 253 -2.65 3.30 -1.28
CA THR A 253 -2.61 1.94 -0.74
C THR A 253 -1.89 0.98 -1.69
N HIS A 254 -1.44 -0.14 -1.13
CA HIS A 254 -1.05 -1.35 -1.86
C HIS A 254 -1.72 -2.54 -1.18
N LEU A 255 -2.77 -3.07 -1.79
CA LEU A 255 -3.64 -4.10 -1.20
C LEU A 255 -3.07 -5.51 -1.33
N PHE A 256 -3.71 -6.48 -0.66
CA PHE A 256 -3.20 -7.85 -0.59
C PHE A 256 -3.19 -8.55 -1.96
N TRP A 257 -1.99 -8.95 -2.42
CA TRP A 257 -1.71 -9.34 -3.80
C TRP A 257 -2.35 -10.66 -4.24
N HIS A 258 -2.56 -11.61 -3.33
CA HIS A 258 -2.81 -12.98 -3.74
C HIS A 258 -4.22 -13.17 -4.34
N PRO A 259 -4.35 -13.69 -5.58
CA PRO A 259 -5.57 -13.61 -6.39
C PRO A 259 -6.80 -14.23 -5.72
N ASP A 260 -6.66 -15.36 -5.04
CA ASP A 260 -7.77 -16.06 -4.38
C ASP A 260 -8.35 -15.37 -3.13
N TYR A 261 -7.70 -14.34 -2.57
CA TYR A 261 -8.13 -13.71 -1.31
C TYR A 261 -8.86 -12.39 -1.52
N GLY A 262 -9.83 -12.41 -2.43
CA GLY A 262 -10.72 -11.27 -2.72
C GLY A 262 -11.42 -10.72 -1.46
N TYR A 263 -11.80 -11.59 -0.51
CA TYR A 263 -12.36 -11.16 0.78
C TYR A 263 -11.42 -10.20 1.53
N GLU A 264 -10.13 -10.54 1.66
CA GLU A 264 -9.20 -9.69 2.41
C GLU A 264 -8.97 -8.37 1.71
N ARG A 265 -8.86 -8.37 0.37
CA ARG A 265 -8.79 -7.13 -0.42
C ARG A 265 -10.03 -6.25 -0.20
N THR A 266 -11.23 -6.81 -0.32
CA THR A 266 -12.49 -6.10 -0.07
C THR A 266 -12.52 -5.52 1.35
N ARG A 267 -12.13 -6.30 2.37
CA ARG A 267 -12.04 -5.80 3.75
C ARG A 267 -11.09 -4.60 3.84
N GLN A 268 -9.87 -4.72 3.30
CA GLN A 268 -8.87 -3.65 3.35
C GLN A 268 -9.37 -2.36 2.68
N ILE A 269 -10.04 -2.47 1.53
CA ILE A 269 -10.71 -1.35 0.84
C ILE A 269 -11.69 -0.66 1.79
N LEU A 270 -12.60 -1.41 2.39
CA LEU A 270 -13.64 -0.84 3.25
C LEU A 270 -13.03 -0.15 4.48
N MET A 271 -11.96 -0.71 5.05
CA MET A 271 -11.23 -0.07 6.16
C MET A 271 -10.56 1.22 5.72
N LEU A 272 -9.93 1.25 4.54
CA LEU A 272 -9.35 2.46 3.96
C LEU A 272 -10.40 3.56 3.78
N MET A 273 -11.56 3.24 3.19
CA MET A 273 -12.62 4.21 2.91
C MET A 273 -13.17 4.83 4.20
N ARG A 274 -13.43 4.00 5.22
CA ARG A 274 -13.87 4.46 6.54
C ARG A 274 -12.82 5.34 7.21
N ALA A 275 -11.54 5.00 7.10
CA ALA A 275 -10.46 5.80 7.69
C ALA A 275 -10.26 7.14 6.98
N LEU A 276 -10.40 7.18 5.65
CA LEU A 276 -10.35 8.41 4.86
C LEU A 276 -11.47 9.37 5.25
N GLN A 277 -12.70 8.89 5.40
CA GLN A 277 -13.83 9.70 5.85
C GLN A 277 -13.56 10.30 7.23
N ARG A 278 -13.15 9.48 8.21
CA ARG A 278 -12.82 9.96 9.56
C ARG A 278 -11.66 10.95 9.55
N PHE A 279 -10.64 10.72 8.72
CA PHE A 279 -9.51 11.61 8.61
C PHE A 279 -9.93 12.95 7.99
N ARG A 280 -10.69 12.94 6.90
CA ARG A 280 -11.31 14.14 6.32
C ARG A 280 -12.10 14.90 7.38
N ASP A 281 -13.02 14.22 8.07
CA ASP A 281 -13.92 14.86 9.03
C ASP A 281 -13.16 15.46 10.23
N SER A 282 -11.99 14.89 10.58
CA SER A 282 -11.10 15.44 11.62
C SER A 282 -10.29 16.67 11.17
N ILE A 283 -10.16 16.90 9.86
CA ILE A 283 -9.42 18.03 9.28
C ILE A 283 -10.40 19.10 8.79
N ASN A 284 -11.18 18.77 7.76
CA ASN A 284 -12.25 19.58 7.23
C ASN A 284 -13.22 18.68 6.44
N PRO A 285 -14.48 18.48 6.90
CA PRO A 285 -15.46 17.61 6.25
C PRO A 285 -15.85 18.07 4.84
N GLU A 286 -15.60 19.35 4.51
CA GLU A 286 -15.85 19.87 3.18
C GLU A 286 -14.74 19.51 2.21
N TRP A 287 -13.55 19.08 2.62
CA TRP A 287 -12.48 18.80 1.66
C TRP A 287 -12.75 17.55 0.79
N PRO A 288 -12.54 17.62 -0.54
CA PRO A 288 -12.66 16.48 -1.43
C PRO A 288 -11.60 15.42 -1.08
N VAL A 289 -11.94 14.16 -1.34
CA VAL A 289 -11.07 13.02 -1.06
C VAL A 289 -10.75 12.31 -2.37
N PHE A 290 -9.45 12.20 -2.66
CA PHE A 290 -8.91 11.45 -3.77
C PHE A 290 -8.18 10.21 -3.26
N ILE A 291 -8.32 9.09 -3.96
CA ILE A 291 -7.64 7.84 -3.63
C ILE A 291 -6.91 7.34 -4.87
N ALA A 292 -5.64 6.99 -4.74
CA ALA A 292 -4.87 6.46 -5.84
C ALA A 292 -3.92 5.36 -5.37
N GLY A 293 -3.78 4.27 -6.13
CA GLY A 293 -2.83 3.22 -5.75
C GLY A 293 -3.07 1.90 -6.44
N ASP A 294 -2.36 0.90 -5.95
CA ASP A 294 -2.46 -0.49 -6.38
C ASP A 294 -3.47 -1.24 -5.49
N PHE A 295 -4.62 -1.54 -6.08
CA PHE A 295 -5.71 -2.23 -5.39
C PHE A 295 -5.66 -3.74 -5.55
N ASN A 296 -4.72 -4.28 -6.33
CA ASN A 296 -4.59 -5.72 -6.60
C ASN A 296 -5.93 -6.38 -7.00
N THR A 297 -6.82 -5.66 -7.69
CA THR A 297 -8.13 -6.16 -8.12
C THR A 297 -8.47 -5.65 -9.50
N SER A 298 -8.91 -6.54 -10.38
CA SER A 298 -9.35 -6.18 -11.74
C SER A 298 -10.80 -5.70 -11.78
N PRO A 299 -11.24 -4.93 -12.79
CA PRO A 299 -12.60 -4.42 -12.85
C PRO A 299 -13.70 -5.49 -12.89
N SER A 300 -13.37 -6.72 -13.29
CA SER A 300 -14.29 -7.87 -13.26
C SER A 300 -14.46 -8.53 -11.88
N GLU A 301 -13.64 -8.16 -10.90
CA GLU A 301 -13.66 -8.74 -9.56
C GLU A 301 -14.67 -8.05 -8.63
N PRO A 302 -15.24 -8.79 -7.66
CA PRO A 302 -16.22 -8.25 -6.73
C PRO A 302 -15.70 -7.09 -5.87
N ALA A 303 -14.40 -7.07 -5.57
CA ALA A 303 -13.80 -6.00 -4.76
C ALA A 303 -13.86 -4.65 -5.51
N TYR A 304 -13.58 -4.63 -6.82
CA TYR A 304 -13.77 -3.44 -7.64
C TYR A 304 -15.24 -3.03 -7.71
N ARG A 305 -16.14 -4.00 -7.93
CA ARG A 305 -17.57 -3.74 -8.04
C ARG A 305 -18.14 -3.04 -6.81
N LEU A 306 -17.78 -3.52 -5.62
CA LEU A 306 -18.18 -2.94 -4.35
C LEU A 306 -17.57 -1.55 -4.09
N MET A 307 -16.47 -1.18 -4.74
CA MET A 307 -15.92 0.17 -4.66
C MET A 307 -16.73 1.17 -5.49
N VAL A 308 -17.01 0.84 -6.75
CA VAL A 308 -17.54 1.80 -7.71
C VAL A 308 -19.06 1.91 -7.70
N ASP A 309 -19.75 0.81 -7.40
CA ASP A 309 -21.21 0.82 -7.31
C ASP A 309 -21.62 -0.27 -6.28
N PRO A 310 -21.52 0.04 -4.98
CA PRO A 310 -21.93 -0.90 -3.93
C PRO A 310 -23.45 -1.15 -3.94
N ALA A 311 -24.25 -0.26 -4.56
CA ALA A 311 -25.71 -0.32 -4.58
C ALA A 311 -26.25 -1.51 -5.38
N ASP A 312 -25.67 -1.79 -6.55
CA ASP A 312 -26.08 -2.89 -7.42
C ASP A 312 -25.72 -4.27 -6.83
N PRO A 313 -26.70 -5.18 -6.66
CA PRO A 313 -26.48 -6.50 -6.09
C PRO A 313 -25.38 -7.31 -6.79
N LEU A 314 -24.47 -7.91 -6.01
CA LEU A 314 -23.49 -8.84 -6.56
C LEU A 314 -24.17 -10.10 -7.09
N GLY A 315 -23.78 -10.56 -8.28
CA GLY A 315 -24.23 -11.84 -8.82
C GLY A 315 -23.62 -13.05 -8.09
N ASP A 316 -24.22 -14.23 -8.28
CA ASP A 316 -23.79 -15.47 -7.60
C ASP A 316 -22.30 -15.78 -7.80
N GLY A 317 -21.75 -15.52 -8.99
CA GLY A 317 -20.33 -15.73 -9.29
C GLY A 317 -19.42 -14.85 -8.44
N HIS A 318 -19.78 -13.58 -8.24
CA HIS A 318 -19.06 -12.63 -7.39
C HIS A 318 -19.15 -13.02 -5.91
N LEU A 319 -20.34 -13.41 -5.45
CA LEU A 319 -20.55 -13.90 -4.07
C LEU A 319 -19.72 -15.18 -3.80
N GLN A 320 -19.67 -16.11 -4.75
CA GLN A 320 -18.84 -17.30 -4.64
C GLN A 320 -17.34 -16.98 -4.59
N GLN A 321 -16.86 -16.01 -5.39
CA GLN A 321 -15.46 -15.57 -5.35
C GLN A 321 -15.08 -14.98 -3.98
N LEU A 322 -15.91 -14.09 -3.43
CA LEU A 322 -15.69 -13.54 -2.08
C LEU A 322 -15.69 -14.66 -1.03
N ASN A 323 -16.66 -15.57 -1.10
CA ASN A 323 -16.76 -16.68 -0.15
C ASN A 323 -15.60 -17.67 -0.24
N LYS A 324 -15.05 -17.93 -1.44
CA LYS A 324 -13.84 -18.76 -1.62
C LYS A 324 -12.64 -18.17 -0.88
N GLY A 325 -12.52 -16.84 -0.83
CA GLY A 325 -11.45 -16.13 -0.12
C GLY A 325 -11.61 -16.08 1.41
N ARG A 326 -12.75 -16.52 1.96
CA ARG A 326 -13.01 -16.55 3.41
C ARG A 326 -12.31 -17.74 4.06
N VAL A 327 -11.04 -17.57 4.36
CA VAL A 327 -10.17 -18.62 4.91
C VAL A 327 -9.34 -18.04 6.05
N ILE A 328 -9.21 -18.76 7.17
CA ILE A 328 -8.36 -18.33 8.30
C ILE A 328 -6.97 -18.93 8.16
N HIS A 329 -5.96 -18.08 8.03
CA HIS A 329 -4.56 -18.48 8.06
C HIS A 329 -3.98 -18.33 9.47
N THR A 330 -3.06 -19.23 9.86
CA THR A 330 -2.40 -19.20 11.19
C THR A 330 -1.71 -17.87 11.53
N SER A 331 -1.20 -17.14 10.52
CA SER A 331 -0.58 -15.82 10.76
C SER A 331 -1.54 -14.77 11.33
N ARG A 332 -2.86 -14.99 11.24
CA ARG A 332 -3.86 -14.11 11.85
C ARG A 332 -3.61 -13.88 13.35
N ASP A 333 -3.19 -14.91 14.07
CA ASP A 333 -3.02 -14.83 15.51
C ASP A 333 -1.82 -13.96 15.92
N ARG A 334 -0.82 -13.79 15.04
CA ARG A 334 0.35 -12.94 15.28
C ARG A 334 0.03 -11.44 15.32
N VAL A 335 -1.09 -11.03 14.72
CA VAL A 335 -1.49 -9.61 14.70
C VAL A 335 -1.74 -9.10 16.11
N GLU A 336 -2.35 -9.94 16.94
CA GLU A 336 -2.68 -9.59 18.31
C GLU A 336 -1.42 -9.31 19.14
N GLU A 337 -0.42 -10.20 19.05
CA GLU A 337 0.87 -10.06 19.72
C GLU A 337 1.58 -8.76 19.33
N LEU A 338 1.52 -8.41 18.03
CA LEU A 338 2.08 -7.16 17.53
C LEU A 338 1.36 -5.94 18.09
N VAL A 339 0.03 -5.92 18.08
CA VAL A 339 -0.75 -4.80 18.64
C VAL A 339 -0.49 -4.62 20.14
N GLU A 340 -0.45 -5.71 20.90
CA GLU A 340 -0.13 -5.67 22.34
C GLU A 340 1.31 -5.11 22.56
N SER A 341 2.28 -5.51 21.73
CA SER A 341 3.66 -5.02 21.82
C SER A 341 3.82 -3.53 21.45
N THR A 342 3.15 -3.07 20.38
CA THR A 342 3.20 -1.67 19.95
C THR A 342 2.56 -0.77 20.99
N LEU A 343 1.40 -1.16 21.53
CA LEU A 343 0.72 -0.37 22.56
C LEU A 343 1.56 -0.25 23.83
N ALA A 344 2.25 -1.32 24.24
CA ALA A 344 3.15 -1.28 25.39
C ALA A 344 4.32 -0.30 25.16
N ALA A 345 4.93 -0.31 23.98
CA ALA A 345 6.01 0.60 23.62
C ALA A 345 5.54 2.07 23.56
N ASP A 346 4.35 2.33 23.02
CA ASP A 346 3.77 3.68 22.96
C ASP A 346 3.47 4.24 24.36
N ILE A 347 2.99 3.40 25.29
CA ILE A 347 2.77 3.78 26.69
C ILE A 347 4.11 4.13 27.37
N GLU A 348 5.13 3.29 27.22
CA GLU A 348 6.46 3.55 27.78
C GLU A 348 7.08 4.85 27.22
N GLN A 349 6.88 5.15 25.93
CA GLN A 349 7.35 6.39 25.31
C GLN A 349 6.54 7.61 25.74
N ALA A 350 5.22 7.50 25.89
CA ALA A 350 4.36 8.57 26.39
C ALA A 350 4.69 8.96 27.84
N GLU A 351 5.06 7.97 28.67
CA GLU A 351 5.53 8.21 30.04
C GLU A 351 6.91 8.87 30.10
N GLN A 352 7.73 8.75 29.04
CA GLN A 352 9.06 9.37 28.94
C GLN A 352 9.06 10.75 28.24
N THR A 353 8.02 11.11 27.50
CA THR A 353 7.96 12.31 26.64
C THR A 353 7.26 13.53 27.26
N THR A 354 7.10 13.59 28.58
CA THR A 354 6.65 14.82 29.27
C THR A 354 7.64 15.99 29.19
N GLU A 355 8.78 15.86 28.49
CA GLU A 355 9.71 16.95 28.20
C GLU A 355 10.17 16.90 26.73
N ASN A 356 9.79 17.94 25.95
CA ASN A 356 10.20 18.28 24.56
C ASN A 356 9.29 17.81 23.40
N ALA A 357 8.38 18.69 22.98
CA ALA A 357 7.67 18.59 21.70
C ALA A 357 7.92 19.85 20.85
N ALA A 358 8.90 19.79 19.95
CA ALA A 358 9.00 20.67 18.80
C ALA A 358 9.70 19.96 17.64
N SER A 359 9.00 19.93 16.49
CA SER A 359 9.49 19.65 15.13
C SER A 359 10.27 18.34 14.90
N GLY A 360 9.65 17.40 14.20
CA GLY A 360 10.38 16.33 13.53
C GLY A 360 9.41 15.35 12.88
N ALA A 361 9.40 15.30 11.55
CA ALA A 361 8.85 14.14 10.85
C ALA A 361 9.72 12.93 11.24
N PRO A 362 9.15 11.79 11.65
CA PRO A 362 9.95 10.68 12.16
C PRO A 362 10.89 10.11 11.10
N GLU A 363 12.17 9.98 11.48
CA GLU A 363 13.19 9.25 10.75
C GLU A 363 12.98 7.73 10.85
N PHE A 364 13.55 7.03 9.87
CA PHE A 364 13.45 5.59 9.71
C PHE A 364 14.24 4.87 10.83
N VAL A 365 13.57 4.33 11.84
CA VAL A 365 14.21 3.32 12.71
C VAL A 365 14.01 1.97 12.04
N GLY A 366 14.94 1.61 11.16
CA GLY A 366 14.99 0.30 10.54
C GLY A 366 15.30 -0.76 11.61
N VAL A 367 14.27 -1.35 12.21
CA VAL A 367 14.44 -2.61 12.92
C VAL A 367 14.54 -3.70 11.86
N SER A 368 15.75 -4.22 11.66
CA SER A 368 16.00 -5.36 10.80
C SER A 368 15.32 -6.60 11.40
N VAL A 369 14.15 -6.96 10.88
CA VAL A 369 13.55 -8.29 11.07
C VAL A 369 13.54 -8.97 9.71
N GLY A 370 14.06 -10.20 9.68
CA GLY A 370 14.41 -10.92 8.46
C GLY A 370 13.26 -11.12 7.47
N GLU A 371 13.65 -11.19 6.20
CA GLU A 371 12.84 -11.58 5.05
C GLU A 371 12.19 -12.95 5.28
N ASP A 372 10.89 -13.00 5.58
CA ASP A 372 10.13 -14.26 5.60
C ASP A 372 8.67 -14.10 5.13
N ASP A 373 8.32 -13.09 4.34
CA ASP A 373 6.91 -12.92 3.90
C ASP A 373 6.42 -14.01 2.92
N GLU A 374 7.32 -14.89 2.41
CA GLU A 374 6.94 -16.02 1.53
C GLU A 374 7.56 -17.38 1.87
N LYS A 375 8.46 -17.46 2.87
CA LYS A 375 9.01 -18.76 3.33
C LYS A 375 8.15 -19.44 4.40
N GLU A 376 7.05 -18.81 4.82
CA GLU A 376 6.14 -19.37 5.82
C GLU A 376 5.31 -20.58 5.34
N GLU A 377 5.51 -21.03 4.10
CA GLU A 377 5.02 -22.32 3.63
C GLU A 377 5.89 -23.54 4.01
N ALA A 378 6.98 -23.34 4.76
CA ALA A 378 7.97 -24.37 5.10
C ALA A 378 7.93 -24.84 6.58
N GLY A 379 6.77 -24.84 7.21
CA GLY A 379 6.52 -25.47 8.52
C GLY A 379 5.71 -26.77 8.40
N GLU A 380 5.78 -27.64 9.42
CA GLU A 380 5.03 -28.90 9.47
C GLU A 380 3.53 -28.69 9.21
N SER A 381 3.00 -29.41 8.22
CA SER A 381 1.68 -29.20 7.66
C SER A 381 0.55 -29.56 8.62
N GLN A 382 -0.24 -28.56 9.03
CA GLN A 382 -1.61 -28.75 9.49
C GLN A 382 -2.51 -27.80 8.71
N GLY A 383 -3.25 -28.33 7.74
CA GLY A 383 -4.24 -27.59 6.95
C GLY A 383 -5.38 -28.52 6.58
N GLU A 384 -6.59 -27.97 6.46
CA GLU A 384 -7.73 -28.78 6.01
C GLU A 384 -7.57 -29.16 4.53
N PRO A 385 -7.95 -30.40 4.14
CA PRO A 385 -7.92 -30.80 2.73
C PRO A 385 -8.70 -29.83 1.83
N GLY A 386 -8.06 -29.40 0.74
CA GLY A 386 -8.65 -28.47 -0.23
C GLY A 386 -8.52 -26.98 0.10
N LEU A 387 -7.77 -26.63 1.15
CA LEU A 387 -7.39 -25.24 1.47
C LEU A 387 -5.89 -24.99 1.27
N PRO A 388 -5.48 -23.71 1.17
CA PRO A 388 -4.07 -23.33 1.24
C PRO A 388 -3.39 -23.87 2.51
N LYS A 389 -2.06 -23.97 2.50
CA LYS A 389 -1.31 -24.41 3.68
C LYS A 389 -1.60 -23.51 4.89
N ASN A 390 -1.48 -24.08 6.09
CA ASN A 390 -1.67 -23.39 7.36
C ASN A 390 -3.00 -22.64 7.45
N SER A 391 -4.04 -23.19 6.83
CA SER A 391 -5.35 -22.58 6.73
C SER A 391 -6.48 -23.52 7.11
N ARG A 392 -7.55 -22.94 7.66
CA ARG A 392 -8.79 -23.63 8.06
C ARG A 392 -10.02 -22.86 7.59
N ARG A 393 -11.18 -23.53 7.60
CA ARG A 393 -12.47 -22.85 7.36
C ARG A 393 -12.78 -21.89 8.51
N PRO A 394 -13.45 -20.76 8.22
CA PRO A 394 -13.91 -19.86 9.25
C PRO A 394 -15.10 -20.45 10.01
N THR A 395 -15.22 -20.05 11.26
CA THR A 395 -16.34 -20.28 12.17
C THR A 395 -17.03 -18.93 12.45
N GLU A 396 -18.21 -18.94 13.07
CA GLU A 396 -18.90 -17.71 13.49
C GLU A 396 -18.07 -16.85 14.47
N GLU A 397 -17.18 -17.47 15.25
CA GLU A 397 -16.30 -16.77 16.19
C GLU A 397 -15.20 -15.98 15.48
N ASP A 398 -14.92 -16.29 14.22
CA ASP A 398 -13.91 -15.60 13.45
C ASP A 398 -14.38 -14.24 12.92
N GLY A 399 -15.69 -13.99 12.88
CA GLY A 399 -16.27 -12.69 12.49
C GLY A 399 -16.02 -12.28 11.04
N LEU A 400 -15.77 -13.24 10.14
CA LEU A 400 -15.67 -12.96 8.72
C LEU A 400 -17.06 -12.79 8.12
N LEU A 401 -17.33 -11.60 7.59
CA LEU A 401 -18.55 -11.31 6.86
C LEU A 401 -18.67 -12.21 5.62
N ASP A 402 -19.89 -12.57 5.24
CA ASP A 402 -20.14 -13.16 3.92
C ASP A 402 -20.21 -12.08 2.82
N GLY A 403 -20.40 -12.50 1.57
CA GLY A 403 -20.45 -11.58 0.43
C GLY A 403 -21.62 -10.58 0.48
N VAL A 404 -22.76 -10.97 1.04
CA VAL A 404 -23.95 -10.10 1.18
C VAL A 404 -23.72 -9.09 2.29
N GLU A 405 -23.18 -9.54 3.41
CA GLU A 405 -22.81 -8.67 4.53
C GLU A 405 -21.70 -7.68 4.14
N LEU A 406 -20.71 -8.11 3.36
CA LEU A 406 -19.68 -7.21 2.80
C LEU A 406 -20.28 -6.16 1.87
N GLN A 407 -21.25 -6.55 1.02
CA GLN A 407 -21.94 -5.59 0.17
C GLN A 407 -22.72 -4.57 1.01
N GLN A 408 -23.41 -5.02 2.06
CA GLN A 408 -24.12 -4.12 2.96
C GLN A 408 -23.16 -3.16 3.67
N LEU A 409 -22.01 -3.65 4.13
CA LEU A 409 -20.97 -2.81 4.72
C LEU A 409 -20.40 -1.79 3.72
N ALA A 410 -20.24 -2.19 2.46
CA ALA A 410 -19.81 -1.29 1.39
C ALA A 410 -20.82 -0.16 1.17
N LYS A 411 -22.13 -0.48 1.12
CA LYS A 411 -23.21 0.52 1.02
C LYS A 411 -23.22 1.49 2.19
N GLU A 412 -22.98 1.00 3.40
CA GLU A 412 -22.94 1.84 4.61
C GLU A 412 -21.76 2.81 4.62
N ILE A 413 -20.58 2.36 4.17
CA ILE A 413 -19.36 3.17 4.18
C ILE A 413 -19.33 4.13 2.99
N LEU A 414 -19.62 3.65 1.79
CA LEU A 414 -19.45 4.41 0.55
C LEU A 414 -20.72 5.14 0.12
N GLY A 415 -21.88 4.80 0.68
CA GLY A 415 -23.18 5.27 0.18
C GLY A 415 -23.56 4.58 -1.15
N PRO A 416 -24.70 4.97 -1.74
CA PRO A 416 -25.19 4.34 -2.96
C PRO A 416 -24.35 4.66 -4.20
N ASP A 417 -23.67 5.81 -4.22
CA ASP A 417 -22.94 6.31 -5.39
C ASP A 417 -21.52 5.73 -5.53
N GLY A 418 -21.03 5.02 -4.51
CA GLY A 418 -19.68 4.44 -4.52
C GLY A 418 -18.58 5.48 -4.72
N LEU A 419 -17.44 5.01 -5.24
CA LEU A 419 -16.34 5.84 -5.71
C LEU A 419 -16.48 6.16 -7.20
N GLN A 420 -16.20 7.41 -7.56
CA GLN A 420 -16.08 7.81 -8.95
C GLN A 420 -14.68 7.45 -9.47
N SER A 421 -14.58 6.57 -10.46
CA SER A 421 -13.33 6.36 -11.18
C SER A 421 -13.01 7.53 -12.10
N LEU A 422 -11.84 8.13 -11.94
CA LEU A 422 -11.42 9.26 -12.76
C LEU A 422 -11.05 8.85 -14.19
N TYR A 423 -10.55 7.64 -14.41
CA TYR A 423 -10.42 7.12 -15.79
C TYR A 423 -11.79 6.69 -16.30
N GLY A 424 -12.50 5.87 -15.52
CA GLY A 424 -13.78 5.28 -15.90
C GLY A 424 -14.87 6.28 -16.28
N SER A 425 -14.91 7.44 -15.60
CA SER A 425 -15.93 8.48 -15.80
C SER A 425 -15.51 9.61 -16.73
N SER A 426 -14.28 9.62 -17.26
CA SER A 426 -13.77 10.78 -18.01
C SER A 426 -14.21 10.85 -19.47
N GLY A 427 -14.76 9.78 -20.02
CA GLY A 427 -15.17 9.72 -21.43
C GLY A 427 -14.01 9.71 -22.42
N TRP A 428 -12.80 9.35 -21.97
CA TRP A 428 -11.58 9.36 -22.78
C TRP A 428 -11.52 8.29 -23.89
N VAL A 429 -12.35 7.25 -23.78
CA VAL A 429 -12.35 6.12 -24.72
C VAL A 429 -13.11 6.51 -25.99
N GLU A 430 -12.35 6.86 -27.01
CA GLU A 430 -12.80 7.02 -28.40
C GLU A 430 -12.53 5.73 -29.20
N SER A 431 -13.13 5.60 -30.38
CA SER A 431 -13.04 4.37 -31.19
C SER A 431 -11.62 3.94 -31.56
N ASP A 432 -10.70 4.90 -31.73
CA ASP A 432 -9.29 4.66 -32.05
C ASP A 432 -8.41 4.38 -30.82
N LEU A 433 -8.95 4.57 -29.62
CA LEU A 433 -8.28 4.32 -28.33
C LEU A 433 -8.90 3.16 -27.55
N GLU A 434 -9.88 2.47 -28.13
CA GLU A 434 -10.62 1.39 -27.46
C GLU A 434 -9.67 0.31 -26.95
N GLU A 435 -8.65 -0.07 -27.72
CA GLU A 435 -7.63 -1.07 -27.34
C GLU A 435 -6.79 -0.69 -26.10
N LEU A 436 -6.77 0.60 -25.75
CA LEU A 436 -6.07 1.13 -24.58
C LEU A 436 -6.92 1.04 -23.32
N SER A 437 -8.21 0.72 -23.45
CA SER A 437 -9.16 0.59 -22.35
C SER A 437 -9.37 -0.87 -21.93
N TYR A 438 -9.81 -1.09 -20.70
CA TYR A 438 -10.11 -2.42 -20.18
C TYR A 438 -11.15 -3.16 -21.02
N GLY A 439 -12.17 -2.44 -21.54
CA GLY A 439 -13.20 -3.01 -22.40
C GLY A 439 -12.67 -3.48 -23.76
N GLY A 440 -11.74 -2.73 -24.35
CA GLY A 440 -11.11 -3.08 -25.62
C GLY A 440 -10.21 -4.32 -25.59
N ARG A 441 -10.02 -4.94 -24.42
CA ARG A 441 -9.40 -6.26 -24.29
C ARG A 441 -10.24 -7.40 -24.90
N GLY A 442 -11.47 -7.11 -25.37
CA GLY A 442 -12.31 -8.05 -26.12
C GLY A 442 -13.56 -8.53 -25.37
N GLY A 443 -14.07 -7.76 -24.41
CA GLY A 443 -15.31 -8.06 -23.70
C GLY A 443 -16.34 -6.95 -23.84
N GLU A 444 -17.46 -7.22 -24.53
CA GLU A 444 -18.62 -6.32 -24.50
C GLU A 444 -19.32 -6.41 -23.13
N GLY A 445 -19.79 -5.27 -22.60
CA GLY A 445 -20.57 -5.24 -21.35
C GLY A 445 -19.78 -5.37 -20.05
N VAL A 446 -18.46 -5.16 -20.09
CA VAL A 446 -17.61 -5.33 -18.90
C VAL A 446 -17.65 -4.07 -18.01
N GLU A 447 -17.86 -4.27 -16.71
CA GLU A 447 -17.75 -3.21 -15.69
C GLU A 447 -16.33 -2.62 -15.67
N GLY A 448 -16.24 -1.30 -15.47
CA GLY A 448 -14.97 -0.60 -15.59
C GLY A 448 -14.34 -0.69 -16.98
N LYS A 449 -15.13 -0.90 -18.05
CA LYS A 449 -14.64 -0.90 -19.45
C LYS A 449 -13.75 0.29 -19.82
N ASN A 450 -14.00 1.45 -19.19
CA ASN A 450 -13.27 2.69 -19.43
C ASN A 450 -12.03 2.85 -18.53
N GLU A 451 -11.68 1.84 -17.72
CA GLU A 451 -10.41 1.84 -17.00
C GLU A 451 -9.23 1.64 -17.96
N ALA A 452 -8.02 1.98 -17.51
CA ALA A 452 -6.81 1.69 -18.29
C ALA A 452 -6.67 0.18 -18.56
N ALA A 453 -6.31 -0.17 -19.80
CA ALA A 453 -6.23 -1.55 -20.22
C ALA A 453 -5.20 -2.33 -19.43
N TRP A 454 -3.95 -1.90 -19.31
CA TRP A 454 -2.93 -2.72 -18.64
C TRP A 454 -2.10 -1.85 -17.72
N THR A 455 -2.29 -2.01 -16.41
CA THR A 455 -1.56 -1.23 -15.42
C THR A 455 -0.42 -2.03 -14.81
N SER A 456 -0.53 -3.36 -14.77
CA SER A 456 0.52 -4.32 -14.42
C SER A 456 0.69 -5.34 -15.55
N PHE A 457 1.89 -5.45 -16.12
CA PHE A 457 2.11 -6.23 -17.33
C PHE A 457 3.43 -7.01 -17.28
N THR A 458 3.32 -8.32 -17.04
CA THR A 458 4.44 -9.26 -17.05
C THR A 458 4.22 -10.34 -18.13
N PRO A 459 5.21 -11.20 -18.39
CA PRO A 459 5.01 -12.37 -19.24
C PRO A 459 4.05 -13.39 -18.63
N ILE A 460 3.79 -13.34 -17.32
CA ILE A 460 3.01 -14.33 -16.58
C ILE A 460 1.57 -13.84 -16.37
N TRP A 461 1.37 -12.55 -16.13
CA TRP A 461 0.05 -11.94 -15.94
C TRP A 461 -0.02 -10.56 -16.58
N ARG A 462 -1.24 -10.15 -16.93
CA ARG A 462 -1.54 -8.85 -17.51
C ARG A 462 -2.84 -8.38 -16.90
N LEU A 463 -2.81 -7.33 -16.09
CA LEU A 463 -3.90 -6.96 -15.20
C LEU A 463 -4.12 -5.44 -15.17
N THR A 464 -5.29 -5.04 -14.68
CA THR A 464 -5.63 -3.65 -14.32
C THR A 464 -5.79 -3.65 -12.82
N LEU A 465 -4.84 -3.06 -12.09
CA LEU A 465 -4.75 -3.10 -10.63
C LEU A 465 -4.63 -1.70 -10.03
N ASP A 466 -4.18 -0.73 -10.83
CA ASP A 466 -3.92 0.64 -10.40
C ASP A 466 -5.08 1.55 -10.80
N TYR A 467 -5.53 2.39 -9.88
CA TYR A 467 -6.69 3.25 -10.08
C TYR A 467 -6.53 4.64 -9.48
N LEU A 468 -7.32 5.57 -9.98
CA LEU A 468 -7.49 6.94 -9.49
C LEU A 468 -8.98 7.18 -9.25
N PHE A 469 -9.37 7.38 -8.00
CA PHE A 469 -10.74 7.55 -7.55
C PHE A 469 -10.97 8.89 -6.88
N TYR A 470 -12.20 9.38 -7.00
CA TYR A 470 -12.77 10.44 -6.19
C TYR A 470 -13.89 9.87 -5.32
N MET A 471 -13.89 10.23 -4.03
CA MET A 471 -14.98 9.89 -3.13
C MET A 471 -15.97 11.04 -3.07
N HIS A 472 -17.23 10.75 -3.40
CA HIS A 472 -18.30 11.73 -3.43
C HIS A 472 -18.44 12.49 -2.09
N SER A 473 -18.66 13.80 -2.19
CA SER A 473 -18.95 14.67 -1.07
C SER A 473 -20.19 15.50 -1.39
N ARG A 474 -21.06 15.72 -0.40
CA ARG A 474 -22.19 16.65 -0.55
C ARG A 474 -21.75 18.10 -0.72
N ALA A 475 -20.51 18.42 -0.35
CA ALA A 475 -19.95 19.77 -0.45
C ALA A 475 -19.45 20.11 -1.87
N HIS A 476 -19.24 19.13 -2.74
CA HIS A 476 -18.61 19.32 -4.05
C HIS A 476 -19.38 18.62 -5.17
N ALA A 477 -19.48 19.28 -6.32
CA ALA A 477 -20.07 18.68 -7.52
C ALA A 477 -19.20 17.57 -8.15
N GLY A 478 -17.98 17.36 -7.64
CA GLY A 478 -16.97 16.46 -8.19
C GLY A 478 -15.97 17.18 -9.10
N PRO A 479 -14.81 16.55 -9.37
CA PRO A 479 -13.77 17.16 -10.18
C PRO A 479 -14.16 17.20 -11.67
N SER A 480 -13.79 18.28 -12.35
CA SER A 480 -13.80 18.33 -13.82
C SER A 480 -12.52 17.72 -14.35
N ILE A 481 -12.63 16.63 -15.13
CA ILE A 481 -11.46 15.90 -15.65
C ILE A 481 -11.07 16.52 -17.00
N LYS A 482 -9.94 17.22 -17.03
CA LYS A 482 -9.47 17.97 -18.22
C LYS A 482 -8.59 17.11 -19.12
N ALA A 483 -7.79 16.23 -18.54
CA ALA A 483 -6.98 15.30 -19.30
C ALA A 483 -6.68 14.02 -18.52
N ILE A 484 -6.39 12.95 -19.25
CA ILE A 484 -5.85 11.71 -18.70
C ILE A 484 -4.52 11.37 -19.37
N LEU A 485 -3.63 10.71 -18.66
CA LEU A 485 -2.40 10.18 -19.22
C LEU A 485 -2.71 8.85 -19.91
N LEU A 486 -2.53 8.77 -21.23
CA LEU A 486 -2.86 7.56 -21.97
C LEU A 486 -2.02 6.37 -21.49
N PRO A 487 -2.59 5.17 -21.35
CA PRO A 487 -1.81 3.96 -21.09
C PRO A 487 -1.09 3.51 -22.37
N HIS A 488 -0.16 2.56 -22.25
CA HIS A 488 0.53 2.01 -23.41
C HIS A 488 -0.34 1.01 -24.18
N PRO A 489 -0.20 0.93 -25.53
CA PRO A 489 -0.75 -0.18 -26.28
C PRO A 489 -0.04 -1.47 -25.87
N ALA A 490 -0.78 -2.59 -25.82
CA ALA A 490 -0.25 -3.88 -25.36
C ALA A 490 1.02 -4.30 -26.10
N LYS A 491 1.09 -4.05 -27.43
CA LYS A 491 2.25 -4.33 -28.27
C LYS A 491 3.54 -3.65 -27.78
N ALA A 492 3.41 -2.47 -27.17
CA ALA A 492 4.55 -1.73 -26.60
C ALA A 492 5.01 -2.29 -25.24
N LEU A 493 4.22 -3.16 -24.61
CA LEU A 493 4.55 -3.83 -23.35
C LEU A 493 5.06 -5.26 -23.55
N GLU A 494 4.80 -5.87 -24.71
CA GLU A 494 5.28 -7.22 -25.06
C GLU A 494 6.81 -7.33 -25.07
N PRO A 495 7.42 -8.42 -24.52
CA PRO A 495 6.77 -9.60 -23.97
C PRO A 495 6.35 -9.44 -22.49
N GLY A 496 6.77 -8.36 -21.85
CA GLY A 496 6.58 -8.10 -20.42
C GLY A 496 7.47 -6.96 -19.93
N LEU A 497 7.12 -6.45 -18.76
CA LEU A 497 7.90 -5.47 -18.00
C LEU A 497 8.52 -6.11 -16.73
N PRO A 498 9.53 -5.49 -16.09
CA PRO A 498 10.29 -4.32 -16.55
C PRO A 498 11.08 -4.57 -17.82
N ARG A 499 11.27 -3.54 -18.65
CA ARG A 499 12.07 -3.62 -19.87
C ARG A 499 12.84 -2.35 -20.15
N LYS A 500 14.12 -2.50 -20.49
CA LYS A 500 15.02 -1.39 -20.80
C LYS A 500 14.44 -0.54 -21.91
N ASN A 501 14.54 0.76 -21.72
CA ASN A 501 14.01 1.79 -22.58
C ASN A 501 12.48 1.79 -22.77
N VAL A 502 11.73 1.03 -21.95
CA VAL A 502 10.27 1.01 -21.99
C VAL A 502 9.72 1.42 -20.64
N CYS A 503 9.84 0.57 -19.62
CA CYS A 503 9.41 0.87 -18.26
C CYS A 503 10.29 0.12 -17.25
N ALA A 504 10.62 0.78 -16.14
CA ALA A 504 11.46 0.22 -15.08
C ALA A 504 10.66 -0.53 -14.00
N SER A 505 9.35 -0.41 -14.00
CA SER A 505 8.45 -1.18 -13.15
C SER A 505 7.67 -2.17 -14.02
N ASP A 506 7.14 -3.22 -13.41
CA ASP A 506 6.12 -4.05 -14.04
C ASP A 506 4.75 -3.35 -14.10
N HIS A 507 4.61 -2.23 -13.38
CA HIS A 507 3.47 -1.33 -13.46
C HIS A 507 3.77 -0.07 -14.29
N ILE A 508 2.73 0.47 -14.92
CA ILE A 508 2.79 1.79 -15.59
C ILE A 508 2.17 2.87 -14.70
N LEU A 509 2.73 4.08 -14.72
CA LEU A 509 2.21 5.21 -13.93
C LEU A 509 0.86 5.67 -14.51
N LEU A 510 -0.17 5.90 -13.70
CA LEU A 510 -1.42 6.52 -14.16
C LEU A 510 -1.48 7.99 -13.76
N GLY A 511 -2.24 8.80 -14.50
CA GLY A 511 -2.30 10.24 -14.24
C GLY A 511 -3.57 10.91 -14.76
N VAL A 512 -4.08 11.86 -13.98
CA VAL A 512 -5.19 12.74 -14.37
C VAL A 512 -4.84 14.20 -14.11
N ASP A 513 -5.31 15.09 -14.99
CA ASP A 513 -5.31 16.54 -14.80
C ASP A 513 -6.76 17.00 -14.61
N ILE A 514 -7.05 17.54 -13.43
CA ILE A 514 -8.41 17.87 -12.99
C ILE A 514 -8.51 19.33 -12.51
N GLU A 515 -9.71 19.88 -12.56
CA GLU A 515 -10.09 21.14 -11.93
C GLU A 515 -11.08 20.83 -10.80
N ILE A 516 -10.80 21.35 -9.60
CA ILE A 516 -11.55 21.12 -8.36
C ILE A 516 -12.18 22.42 -7.89
#